data_AF-A0A950RLN7-F1
#
_entry.id   AF-A0A950RLN7-F1
#
_cell.length_a   1.000
_cell.length_b   1.000
_cell.length_c   1.000
_cell.angle_alpha   90.00
_cell.angle_beta   90.00
_cell.angle_gamma   90.00
#
_symmetry.space_group_name_H-M   'P 1'
#
loop_
_entity.id
_entity.type
_entity.pdbx_description
1 polymer ?
#
loop_
_entity_poly.entity_id
_entity_poly.type
_entity_poly.pdbx_seq_one_letter_code
_entity_poly.pdbx_strand_id
1 'polypeptide(L)'
;TGERFISNPLPGTPGPRLYRTGDRARWLADGTVEYLGRLDHQVKLRGFRIELGEIEAVLGQHTGVREAVVLVREDSPGDPRLVAYVVSAGDPKPMAAELRAFLKEKLPEYMVPAAFVVLEALPLSPNGKVDRKALPAPEETRSEEEWLAPRSAEEEVVAGIWAEVLGRQRVGVRDNFFELGGHSLLATQVLSRLRQIYPVNLPLRTLFEEPTVENLAALISQSQNGHPNGQNHPIPTGESVDQLLRNLDQLSDEQVDSLLLETLAEEEGS
;
A
#
# COMPACT_ATOMS: atom_id res chain seq x y z
N THR A 1 -16.14 8.63 16.38
CA THR A 1 -17.10 9.76 16.27
C THR A 1 -16.93 10.84 17.33
N GLY A 2 -16.33 10.59 18.50
CA GLY A 2 -16.03 11.62 19.51
C GLY A 2 -14.90 12.61 19.14
N GLU A 3 -13.93 12.17 18.33
CA GLU A 3 -12.75 12.99 17.97
C GLU A 3 -13.03 14.14 16.99
N ARG A 4 -14.00 13.96 16.09
CA ARG A 4 -14.30 14.94 15.03
C ARG A 4 -15.37 15.94 15.43
N PHE A 5 -16.26 15.62 16.37
CA PHE A 5 -17.16 16.62 16.92
C PHE A 5 -17.06 16.70 18.43
N ILE A 6 -16.57 17.82 18.92
CA ILE A 6 -16.27 18.06 20.33
C ILE A 6 -17.39 18.87 20.99
N SER A 7 -17.49 18.79 22.31
CA SER A 7 -18.36 19.71 23.06
C SER A 7 -17.86 21.14 22.89
N ASN A 8 -18.77 22.09 22.71
CA ASN A 8 -18.42 23.50 22.61
C ASN A 8 -17.87 23.99 23.97
N PRO A 9 -16.59 24.41 24.06
CA PRO A 9 -15.98 24.83 25.33
C PRO A 9 -16.27 26.32 25.65
N LEU A 10 -16.97 27.05 24.79
CA LEU A 10 -17.24 28.48 24.99
C LEU A 10 -18.29 28.69 26.10
N PRO A 11 -17.98 29.48 27.15
CA PRO A 11 -18.88 29.69 28.28
C PRO A 11 -20.16 30.43 27.87
N GLY A 12 -21.31 29.96 28.37
CA GLY A 12 -22.61 30.62 28.19
C GLY A 12 -23.46 30.12 27.01
N THR A 13 -22.97 29.20 26.19
CA THR A 13 -23.75 28.58 25.10
C THR A 13 -23.88 27.08 25.29
N PRO A 14 -25.03 26.56 25.79
CA PRO A 14 -25.39 25.17 25.54
C PRO A 14 -25.68 25.07 24.04
N GLY A 15 -24.70 24.58 23.27
CA GLY A 15 -24.75 24.57 21.80
C GLY A 15 -24.42 23.21 21.19
N PRO A 16 -24.71 23.01 19.90
CA PRO A 16 -24.39 21.79 19.18
C PRO A 16 -22.87 21.52 19.18
N ARG A 17 -22.50 20.24 19.01
CA ARG A 17 -21.09 19.82 18.96
C ARG A 17 -20.34 20.59 17.86
N LEU A 18 -19.14 21.07 18.17
CA LEU A 18 -18.26 21.74 17.21
C LEU A 18 -17.54 20.70 16.35
N TYR A 19 -17.48 20.90 15.03
CA TYR A 19 -16.72 20.05 14.14
C TYR A 19 -15.25 20.51 14.05
N ARG A 20 -14.31 19.61 14.31
CA ARG A 20 -12.87 19.86 14.14
C ARG A 20 -12.50 19.63 12.68
N THR A 21 -12.34 20.72 11.92
CA THR A 21 -12.05 20.68 10.47
C THR A 21 -10.65 20.15 10.14
N GLY A 22 -9.71 20.29 11.07
CA GLY A 22 -8.28 20.04 10.85
C GLY A 22 -7.58 21.19 10.12
N ASP A 23 -8.30 22.23 9.72
CA ASP A 23 -7.73 23.39 9.05
C ASP A 23 -7.11 24.36 10.05
N ARG A 24 -5.94 24.89 9.72
CA ARG A 24 -5.29 25.99 10.41
C ARG A 24 -5.62 27.28 9.68
N ALA A 25 -6.10 28.27 10.40
CA ALA A 25 -6.42 29.58 9.87
C ALA A 25 -6.10 30.67 10.90
N ARG A 26 -6.10 31.94 10.46
CA ARG A 26 -6.06 33.10 11.36
C ARG A 26 -7.07 34.16 10.93
N TRP A 27 -7.52 34.96 11.88
CA TRP A 27 -8.33 36.14 11.60
C TRP A 27 -7.43 37.28 11.09
N LEU A 28 -7.90 37.98 10.05
CA LEU A 28 -7.33 39.23 9.57
C LEU A 28 -8.01 40.43 10.26
N ALA A 29 -7.37 41.60 10.17
CA ALA A 29 -7.85 42.83 10.81
C ALA A 29 -9.21 43.32 10.28
N ASP A 30 -9.58 42.90 9.06
CA ASP A 30 -10.87 43.21 8.44
C ASP A 30 -11.98 42.20 8.83
N GLY A 31 -11.69 41.24 9.71
CA GLY A 31 -12.62 40.21 10.16
C GLY A 31 -12.78 39.04 9.19
N THR A 32 -11.99 38.96 8.11
CA THR A 32 -11.94 37.77 7.25
C THR A 32 -11.01 36.70 7.83
N VAL A 33 -11.15 35.46 7.36
CA VAL A 33 -10.33 34.32 7.78
C VAL A 33 -9.32 33.99 6.68
N GLU A 34 -8.03 34.09 6.98
CA GLU A 34 -6.96 33.63 6.09
C GLU A 34 -6.68 32.14 6.36
N TYR A 35 -6.78 31.33 5.31
CA TYR A 35 -6.45 29.91 5.35
C TYR A 35 -4.93 29.70 5.35
N LEU A 36 -4.41 28.93 6.32
CA LEU A 36 -2.97 28.69 6.54
C LEU A 36 -2.55 27.23 6.30
N GLY A 37 -3.44 26.39 5.77
CA GLY A 37 -3.19 24.97 5.49
C GLY A 37 -3.88 24.04 6.48
N ARG A 38 -3.58 22.74 6.39
CA ARG A 38 -4.10 21.71 7.30
C ARG A 38 -3.12 21.43 8.45
N LEU A 39 -3.64 21.13 9.63
CA LEU A 39 -2.88 20.62 10.78
C LEU A 39 -2.49 19.14 10.57
N ASP A 40 -3.34 18.39 9.88
CA ASP A 40 -3.08 17.03 9.43
C ASP A 40 -2.38 17.05 8.06
N HIS A 41 -1.25 16.37 7.98
CA HIS A 41 -0.44 16.24 6.76
C HIS A 41 -1.08 15.23 5.80
N GLN A 42 -2.29 15.52 5.35
CA GLN A 42 -3.02 14.60 4.50
C GLN A 42 -2.53 14.67 3.05
N VAL A 43 -2.35 13.50 2.42
CA VAL A 43 -1.90 13.37 1.04
C VAL A 43 -2.80 12.44 0.24
N LYS A 44 -2.85 12.64 -1.08
CA LYS A 44 -3.41 11.66 -2.00
C LYS A 44 -2.28 10.92 -2.68
N LEU A 45 -2.24 9.61 -2.51
CA LEU A 45 -1.23 8.76 -3.13
C LEU A 45 -1.90 7.56 -3.76
N ARG A 46 -1.73 7.41 -5.08
CA ARG A 46 -2.17 6.22 -5.83
C ARG A 46 -3.66 5.86 -5.58
N GLY A 47 -4.52 6.88 -5.48
CA GLY A 47 -5.96 6.75 -5.23
C GLY A 47 -6.37 6.73 -3.75
N PHE A 48 -5.41 6.58 -2.82
CA PHE A 48 -5.66 6.57 -1.39
C PHE A 48 -5.52 7.96 -0.79
N ARG A 49 -6.41 8.27 0.15
CA ARG A 49 -6.33 9.44 1.02
C ARG A 49 -5.62 9.01 2.30
N ILE A 50 -4.38 9.44 2.48
CA ILE A 50 -3.48 8.98 3.55
C ILE A 50 -3.24 10.10 4.55
N GLU A 51 -3.44 9.81 5.83
CA GLU A 51 -3.09 10.70 6.93
C GLU A 51 -1.66 10.40 7.37
N LEU A 52 -0.68 11.24 6.98
CA LEU A 52 0.72 10.97 7.32
C LEU A 52 0.97 10.94 8.83
N GLY A 53 0.23 11.74 9.59
CA GLY A 53 0.32 11.76 11.05
C GLY A 53 -0.09 10.45 11.72
N GLU A 54 -0.91 9.62 11.08
CA GLU A 54 -1.25 8.29 11.58
C GLU A 54 -0.04 7.35 11.51
N ILE A 55 0.69 7.39 10.40
CA ILE A 55 1.92 6.61 10.21
C ILE A 55 2.99 7.06 11.20
N GLU A 56 3.16 8.39 11.37
CA GLU A 56 4.08 8.98 12.34
C GLU A 56 3.74 8.55 13.78
N ALA A 57 2.45 8.58 14.14
CA ALA A 57 1.98 8.19 15.47
C ALA A 57 2.19 6.70 15.76
N VAL A 58 2.01 5.82 14.76
CA VAL A 58 2.31 4.40 14.91
C VAL A 58 3.82 4.20 15.04
N LEU A 59 4.64 4.80 14.17
CA LEU A 59 6.11 4.71 14.28
C LEU A 59 6.62 5.16 15.65
N GLY A 60 6.04 6.23 16.22
CA GLY A 60 6.39 6.70 17.56
C GLY A 60 6.07 5.74 18.72
N GLN A 61 5.30 4.66 18.47
CA GLN A 61 5.06 3.60 19.46
C GLN A 61 6.17 2.53 19.45
N HIS A 62 7.02 2.50 18.42
CA HIS A 62 8.13 1.57 18.34
C HIS A 62 9.25 1.98 19.30
N THR A 63 9.73 1.06 20.14
CA THR A 63 10.70 1.35 21.21
C THR A 63 12.03 1.89 20.69
N GLY A 64 12.44 1.51 19.47
CA GLY A 64 13.64 2.01 18.81
C GLY A 64 13.52 3.39 18.15
N VAL A 65 12.34 4.02 18.16
CA VAL A 65 12.06 5.30 17.48
C VAL A 65 11.83 6.40 18.50
N ARG A 66 12.62 7.48 18.43
CA ARG A 66 12.44 8.69 19.24
C ARG A 66 11.50 9.68 18.58
N GLU A 67 11.73 9.93 17.29
CA GLU A 67 10.96 10.87 16.47
C GLU A 67 10.77 10.28 15.07
N ALA A 68 9.63 10.54 14.46
CA ALA A 68 9.32 10.10 13.10
C ALA A 68 8.62 11.21 12.32
N VAL A 69 8.99 11.37 11.05
CA VAL A 69 8.32 12.25 10.09
C VAL A 69 8.11 11.48 8.80
N VAL A 70 6.90 11.51 8.26
CA VAL A 70 6.57 10.84 7.01
C VAL A 70 6.19 11.89 5.98
N LEU A 71 6.64 11.71 4.74
CA LEU A 71 6.19 12.52 3.62
C LEU A 71 6.13 11.72 2.32
N VAL A 72 5.38 12.26 1.36
CA VAL A 72 5.40 11.77 -0.02
C VAL A 72 6.55 12.44 -0.75
N ARG A 73 7.45 11.63 -1.30
CA ARG A 73 8.54 12.08 -2.18
C ARG A 73 8.33 11.55 -3.58
N GLU A 74 8.76 12.34 -4.55
CA GLU A 74 8.84 11.97 -5.95
C GLU A 74 10.26 12.31 -6.40
N ASP A 75 11.21 11.42 -6.10
CA ASP A 75 12.62 11.61 -6.47
C ASP A 75 12.85 11.26 -7.95
N SER A 76 11.95 10.46 -8.54
CA SER A 76 11.88 10.13 -9.97
C SER A 76 10.52 10.56 -10.54
N PRO A 77 10.46 11.20 -11.73
CA PRO A 77 9.19 11.68 -12.31
C PRO A 77 8.16 10.57 -12.44
N GLY A 78 6.96 10.79 -11.91
CA GLY A 78 5.83 9.86 -11.97
C GLY A 78 5.83 8.76 -10.90
N ASP A 79 6.81 8.71 -10.00
CA ASP A 79 6.87 7.73 -8.91
C ASP A 79 6.81 8.38 -7.51
N PRO A 80 5.65 8.94 -7.11
CA PRO A 80 5.45 9.38 -5.75
C PRO A 80 5.39 8.17 -4.81
N ARG A 81 6.13 8.23 -3.70
CA ARG A 81 6.22 7.19 -2.65
C ARG A 81 6.27 7.79 -1.26
N LEU A 82 5.76 7.04 -0.28
CA LEU A 82 5.91 7.38 1.14
C LEU A 82 7.34 7.08 1.59
N VAL A 83 7.96 8.04 2.28
CA VAL A 83 9.27 7.89 2.91
C VAL A 83 9.15 8.30 4.39
N ALA A 84 9.64 7.44 5.27
CA ALA A 84 9.72 7.71 6.70
C ALA A 84 11.14 8.11 7.10
N TYR A 85 11.25 9.22 7.80
CA TYR A 85 12.47 9.69 8.43
C TYR A 85 12.36 9.43 9.91
N VAL A 86 13.27 8.64 10.45
CA VAL A 86 13.24 8.19 11.84
C VAL A 86 14.50 8.61 12.55
N VAL A 87 14.34 9.13 13.75
CA VAL A 87 15.44 9.38 14.67
C VAL A 87 15.44 8.27 15.70
N SER A 88 16.57 7.62 15.88
CA SER A 88 16.68 6.48 16.78
C SER A 88 16.59 6.89 18.26
N ALA A 89 15.97 6.04 19.07
CA ALA A 89 15.93 6.18 20.53
C ALA A 89 17.24 5.77 21.22
N GLY A 90 18.13 5.04 20.53
CA GLY A 90 19.42 4.58 21.07
C GLY A 90 20.06 3.52 20.19
N ASP A 91 21.21 2.98 20.62
CA ASP A 91 21.88 1.90 19.90
C ASP A 91 21.38 0.51 20.38
N PRO A 92 21.15 -0.45 19.46
CA PRO A 92 21.30 -0.32 18.01
C PRO A 92 20.16 0.46 17.33
N LYS A 93 20.48 1.12 16.21
CA LYS A 93 19.51 1.80 15.36
C LYS A 93 18.49 0.80 14.81
N PRO A 94 17.19 1.14 14.75
CA PRO A 94 16.17 0.23 14.21
C PRO A 94 16.41 -0.02 12.73
N MET A 95 16.26 -1.28 12.31
CA MET A 95 16.40 -1.65 10.92
C MET A 95 15.13 -1.30 10.12
N ALA A 96 15.28 -0.94 8.85
CA ALA A 96 14.14 -0.63 7.98
C ALA A 96 13.12 -1.78 7.91
N ALA A 97 13.60 -3.03 7.86
CA ALA A 97 12.77 -4.22 7.83
C ALA A 97 11.92 -4.39 9.11
N GLU A 98 12.49 -4.09 10.27
CA GLU A 98 11.79 -4.16 11.57
C GLU A 98 10.67 -3.12 11.64
N LEU A 99 10.96 -1.88 11.27
CA LEU A 99 9.97 -0.79 11.24
C LEU A 99 8.83 -1.09 10.26
N ARG A 100 9.16 -1.66 9.09
CA ARG A 100 8.18 -2.07 8.09
C ARG A 100 7.26 -3.15 8.64
N ALA A 101 7.82 -4.21 9.23
CA ALA A 101 7.04 -5.30 9.83
C ALA A 101 6.11 -4.76 10.92
N PHE A 102 6.63 -3.91 11.80
CA PHE A 102 5.85 -3.27 12.85
C PHE A 102 4.67 -2.45 12.33
N LEU A 103 4.85 -1.70 11.22
CA LEU A 103 3.76 -0.94 10.61
C LEU A 103 2.72 -1.86 9.95
N LYS A 104 3.15 -2.94 9.28
CA LYS A 104 2.24 -3.90 8.62
C LYS A 104 1.27 -4.59 9.58
N GLU A 105 1.66 -4.75 10.85
CA GLU A 105 0.76 -5.30 11.87
C GLU A 105 -0.40 -4.36 12.26
N LYS A 106 -0.27 -3.05 11.98
CA LYS A 106 -1.14 -2.02 12.56
C LYS A 106 -1.82 -1.15 11.51
N LEU A 107 -1.22 -1.05 10.32
CA LEU A 107 -1.67 -0.18 9.25
C LEU A 107 -1.93 -0.98 7.98
N PRO A 108 -2.91 -0.54 7.16
CA PRO A 108 -3.04 -1.04 5.80
C PRO A 108 -1.76 -0.86 5.01
N GLU A 109 -1.47 -1.81 4.12
CA GLU A 109 -0.23 -1.84 3.32
C GLU A 109 0.05 -0.54 2.55
N TYR A 110 -0.99 0.12 2.02
CA TYR A 110 -0.84 1.37 1.26
C TYR A 110 -0.34 2.56 2.12
N MET A 111 -0.34 2.44 3.46
CA MET A 111 0.19 3.43 4.39
C MET A 111 1.62 3.10 4.84
N VAL A 112 2.16 1.93 4.48
CA VAL A 112 3.50 1.52 4.86
C VAL A 112 4.53 2.24 3.95
N PRO A 113 5.47 3.02 4.53
CA PRO A 113 6.50 3.72 3.75
C PRO A 113 7.35 2.79 2.90
N ALA A 114 7.65 3.17 1.65
CA ALA A 114 8.51 2.37 0.78
C ALA A 114 9.98 2.39 1.26
N ALA A 115 10.41 3.51 1.84
CA ALA A 115 11.77 3.69 2.35
C ALA A 115 11.78 4.26 3.78
N PHE A 116 12.81 3.90 4.53
CA PHE A 116 13.10 4.39 5.87
C PHE A 116 14.50 4.98 5.91
N VAL A 117 14.62 6.22 6.35
CA VAL A 117 15.89 6.94 6.47
C VAL A 117 16.15 7.22 7.94
N VAL A 118 17.21 6.64 8.50
CA VAL A 118 17.60 6.90 9.89
C VAL A 118 18.48 8.14 9.95
N LEU A 119 18.07 9.11 10.76
CA LEU A 119 18.77 10.38 10.97
C LEU A 119 19.28 10.48 12.41
N GLU A 120 20.36 11.25 12.61
CA GLU A 120 20.83 11.64 13.95
C GLU A 120 19.84 12.60 14.64
N ALA A 121 19.27 13.53 13.86
CA ALA A 121 18.25 14.47 14.28
C ALA A 121 17.42 14.95 13.09
N LEU A 122 16.19 15.38 13.33
CA LEU A 122 15.37 16.02 12.31
C LEU A 122 15.90 17.43 12.01
N PRO A 123 16.03 17.82 10.72
CA PRO A 123 16.38 19.18 10.37
C PRO A 123 15.28 20.14 10.83
N LEU A 124 15.66 21.26 11.44
CA LEU A 124 14.73 22.27 11.93
C LEU A 124 14.90 23.58 11.17
N SER A 125 13.77 24.22 10.86
CA SER A 125 13.70 25.60 10.39
C SER A 125 14.09 26.59 11.51
N PRO A 126 14.38 27.87 11.20
CA PRO A 126 14.69 28.88 12.21
C PRO A 126 13.61 29.06 13.31
N ASN A 127 12.37 28.63 13.03
CA ASN A 127 11.25 28.68 13.98
C ASN A 127 11.12 27.40 14.83
N GLY A 128 12.10 26.51 14.82
CA GLY A 128 12.11 25.27 15.60
C GLY A 128 11.16 24.18 15.09
N LYS A 129 10.56 24.34 13.90
CA LYS A 129 9.72 23.31 13.26
C LYS A 129 10.55 22.46 12.31
N VAL A 130 10.17 21.19 12.12
CA VAL A 130 10.80 20.31 11.13
C VAL A 130 10.83 20.97 9.75
N ASP A 131 12.02 21.11 9.19
CA ASP A 131 12.23 21.55 7.81
C ASP A 131 12.18 20.36 6.86
N ARG A 132 10.98 20.06 6.37
CA ARG A 132 10.74 18.94 5.45
C ARG A 132 11.48 19.07 4.12
N LYS A 133 11.87 20.30 3.72
CA LYS A 133 12.61 20.52 2.47
C LYS A 133 14.09 20.16 2.61
N ALA A 134 14.60 20.17 3.84
CA ALA A 134 15.98 19.79 4.15
C ALA A 134 16.16 18.28 4.40
N LEU A 135 15.08 17.49 4.32
CA LEU A 135 15.17 16.04 4.49
C LEU A 135 15.87 15.39 3.28
N PRO A 136 16.90 14.55 3.49
CA PRO A 136 17.68 13.96 2.40
C PRO A 136 16.83 12.97 1.60
N ALA A 137 17.17 12.76 0.33
CA ALA A 137 16.56 11.65 -0.42
C ALA A 137 16.98 10.31 0.22
N PRO A 138 16.12 9.28 0.22
CA PRO A 138 16.55 7.93 0.58
C PRO A 138 17.65 7.49 -0.38
N GLU A 139 18.75 6.95 0.15
CA GLU A 139 19.81 6.41 -0.69
C GLU A 139 19.26 5.21 -1.46
N GLU A 140 19.33 5.25 -2.79
CA GLU A 140 19.04 4.07 -3.64
C GLU A 140 20.23 3.11 -3.70
N THR A 141 21.29 3.40 -2.95
CA THR A 141 22.57 2.68 -2.97
C THR A 141 22.41 1.33 -2.27
N ARG A 142 21.92 0.33 -2.99
CA ARG A 142 22.25 -1.06 -2.65
C ARG A 142 23.71 -1.28 -2.98
N SER A 143 24.43 -1.92 -2.07
CA SER A 143 25.75 -2.46 -2.39
C SER A 143 25.57 -3.52 -3.49
N GLU A 144 26.52 -3.60 -4.43
CA GLU A 144 26.56 -4.70 -5.41
C GLU A 144 26.62 -6.08 -4.74
N GLU A 145 27.05 -6.13 -3.47
CA GLU A 145 27.14 -7.31 -2.62
C GLU A 145 25.78 -7.87 -2.17
N GLU A 146 24.73 -7.04 -2.14
CA GLU A 146 23.36 -7.46 -1.78
C GLU A 146 22.53 -7.94 -2.99
N TRP A 147 23.00 -7.67 -4.22
CA TRP A 147 22.30 -8.10 -5.42
C TRP A 147 22.52 -9.59 -5.69
N LEU A 148 21.44 -10.37 -5.61
CA LEU A 148 21.44 -11.79 -5.94
C LEU A 148 20.81 -12.02 -7.31
N ALA A 149 21.58 -12.61 -8.23
CA ALA A 149 21.14 -12.95 -9.57
C ALA A 149 20.01 -13.99 -9.56
N PRO A 150 19.11 -13.97 -10.56
CA PRO A 150 18.22 -15.10 -10.86
C PRO A 150 18.98 -16.43 -10.99
N ARG A 151 18.38 -17.49 -10.43
CA ARG A 151 18.94 -18.85 -10.31
C ARG A 151 18.08 -19.89 -11.03
N SER A 152 16.87 -19.54 -11.43
CA SER A 152 15.94 -20.39 -12.20
C SER A 152 15.32 -19.62 -13.37
N ALA A 153 14.75 -20.36 -14.33
CA ALA A 153 14.05 -19.77 -15.47
C ALA A 153 12.84 -18.91 -15.03
N GLU A 154 12.11 -19.33 -14.00
CA GLU A 154 11.01 -18.56 -13.42
C GLU A 154 11.51 -17.27 -12.76
N GLU A 155 12.62 -17.33 -12.00
CA GLU A 155 13.24 -16.12 -11.42
C GLU A 155 13.70 -15.16 -12.52
N GLU A 156 14.27 -15.66 -13.62
CA GLU A 156 14.70 -14.83 -14.76
C GLU A 156 13.51 -14.09 -15.40
N VAL A 157 12.40 -14.79 -15.65
CA VAL A 157 11.20 -14.19 -16.24
C VAL A 157 10.58 -13.15 -15.30
N VAL A 158 10.43 -13.49 -14.01
CA VAL A 158 9.85 -12.57 -13.02
C VAL A 158 10.72 -11.32 -12.87
N ALA A 159 12.04 -11.49 -12.70
CA ALA A 159 12.97 -10.36 -12.57
C ALA A 159 12.98 -9.49 -13.84
N GLY A 160 12.92 -10.08 -15.03
CA GLY A 160 12.86 -9.36 -16.30
C GLY A 160 11.59 -8.51 -16.42
N ILE A 161 10.42 -9.08 -16.12
CA ILE A 161 9.15 -8.34 -16.13
C ILE A 161 9.17 -7.19 -15.13
N TRP A 162 9.73 -7.41 -13.93
CA TRP A 162 9.83 -6.36 -12.92
C TRP A 162 10.76 -5.24 -13.36
N ALA A 163 11.92 -5.58 -13.93
CA ALA A 163 12.86 -4.61 -14.46
C ALA A 163 12.21 -3.69 -15.50
N GLU A 164 11.45 -4.26 -16.43
CA GLU A 164 10.71 -3.49 -17.43
C GLU A 164 9.62 -2.61 -16.82
N VAL A 165 8.79 -3.16 -15.93
CA VAL A 165 7.64 -2.44 -15.35
C VAL A 165 8.09 -1.33 -14.39
N LEU A 166 9.17 -1.56 -13.66
CA LEU A 166 9.73 -0.61 -12.70
C LEU A 166 10.76 0.35 -13.33
N GLY A 167 11.09 0.19 -14.61
CA GLY A 167 12.10 1.00 -15.30
C GLY A 167 13.51 0.85 -14.73
N ARG A 168 13.86 -0.34 -14.25
CA ARG A 168 15.16 -0.66 -13.63
C ARG A 168 16.03 -1.46 -14.59
N GLN A 169 17.36 -1.28 -14.53
CA GLN A 169 18.28 -2.06 -15.37
C GLN A 169 18.34 -3.53 -14.94
N ARG A 170 18.31 -3.79 -13.62
CA ARG A 170 18.37 -5.13 -13.03
C ARG A 170 17.52 -5.18 -11.76
N VAL A 171 16.97 -6.36 -11.47
CA VAL A 171 16.23 -6.69 -10.24
C VAL A 171 16.84 -7.97 -9.68
N GLY A 172 17.17 -7.96 -8.38
CA GLY A 172 17.68 -9.12 -7.66
C GLY A 172 16.56 -10.01 -7.12
N VAL A 173 16.86 -11.28 -6.84
CA VAL A 173 15.82 -12.25 -6.47
C VAL A 173 15.15 -11.98 -5.12
N ARG A 174 15.85 -11.28 -4.22
CA ARG A 174 15.36 -10.88 -2.90
C ARG A 174 14.83 -9.45 -2.86
N ASP A 175 14.84 -8.75 -4.00
CA ASP A 175 14.32 -7.40 -4.04
C ASP A 175 12.83 -7.41 -3.75
N ASN A 176 12.41 -6.51 -2.86
CA ASN A 176 11.01 -6.29 -2.60
C ASN A 176 10.41 -5.36 -3.67
N PHE A 177 9.30 -5.79 -4.29
CA PHE A 177 8.61 -5.06 -5.35
C PHE A 177 8.26 -3.62 -4.95
N PHE A 178 7.75 -3.44 -3.73
CA PHE A 178 7.25 -2.15 -3.25
C PHE A 178 8.38 -1.22 -2.80
N GLU A 179 9.47 -1.80 -2.29
CA GLU A 179 10.70 -1.04 -1.97
C GLU A 179 11.36 -0.49 -3.24
N LEU A 180 11.22 -1.20 -4.36
CA LEU A 180 11.68 -0.75 -5.67
C LEU A 180 10.85 0.39 -6.28
N GLY A 181 9.76 0.80 -5.64
CA GLY A 181 8.80 1.78 -6.16
C GLY A 181 7.48 1.16 -6.65
N GLY A 182 7.36 -0.16 -6.64
CA GLY A 182 6.18 -0.88 -7.05
C GLY A 182 4.90 -0.46 -6.31
N HIS A 183 3.76 -0.60 -6.99
CA HIS A 183 2.43 -0.35 -6.43
C HIS A 183 1.35 -1.16 -7.12
N SER A 184 0.11 -1.13 -6.62
CA SER A 184 -0.99 -1.96 -7.09
C SER A 184 -1.19 -1.93 -8.62
N LEU A 185 -1.09 -0.76 -9.26
CA LEU A 185 -1.21 -0.67 -10.72
C LEU A 185 -0.05 -1.38 -11.44
N LEU A 186 1.20 -1.16 -11.02
CA LEU A 186 2.36 -1.86 -11.57
C LEU A 186 2.30 -3.36 -11.26
N ALA A 187 1.84 -3.74 -10.07
CA ALA A 187 1.60 -5.11 -9.67
C ALA A 187 0.56 -5.79 -10.59
N THR A 188 -0.55 -5.11 -10.89
CA THR A 188 -1.52 -5.60 -11.86
C THR A 188 -0.90 -5.80 -13.25
N GLN A 189 -0.04 -4.89 -13.70
CA GLN A 189 0.69 -5.05 -14.96
C GLN A 189 1.64 -6.26 -14.94
N VAL A 190 2.44 -6.42 -13.88
CA VAL A 190 3.32 -7.58 -13.66
C VAL A 190 2.52 -8.87 -13.72
N LEU A 191 1.45 -8.98 -12.92
CA LEU A 191 0.64 -10.19 -12.85
C LEU A 191 -0.06 -10.49 -14.17
N SER A 192 -0.52 -9.46 -14.88
CA SER A 192 -1.10 -9.61 -16.23
C SER A 192 -0.08 -10.18 -17.22
N ARG A 193 1.18 -9.73 -17.18
CA ARG A 193 2.24 -10.26 -18.05
C ARG A 193 2.64 -11.68 -17.67
N LEU A 194 2.73 -11.98 -16.38
CA LEU A 194 3.02 -13.34 -15.90
C LEU A 194 1.96 -14.36 -16.34
N ARG A 195 0.67 -13.98 -16.30
CA ARG A 195 -0.45 -14.82 -16.76
C ARG A 195 -0.41 -15.14 -18.26
N GLN A 196 0.26 -14.31 -19.07
CA GLN A 196 0.44 -14.58 -20.50
C GLN A 196 1.52 -15.64 -20.76
N ILE A 197 2.44 -15.83 -19.81
CA ILE A 197 3.57 -16.75 -19.94
C ILE A 197 3.29 -18.06 -19.23
N TYR A 198 2.69 -17.99 -18.04
CA TYR A 198 2.39 -19.14 -17.20
C TYR A 198 0.87 -19.27 -16.99
N PRO A 199 0.30 -20.48 -17.08
CA PRO A 199 -1.11 -20.73 -16.81
C PRO A 199 -1.39 -20.74 -15.29
N VAL A 200 -1.04 -19.65 -14.61
CA VAL A 200 -1.15 -19.49 -13.15
C VAL A 200 -2.17 -18.41 -12.82
N ASN A 201 -3.04 -18.68 -11.85
CA ASN A 201 -3.93 -17.65 -11.30
C ASN A 201 -3.31 -17.05 -10.04
N LEU A 202 -2.52 -15.99 -10.22
CA LEU A 202 -1.93 -15.25 -9.12
C LEU A 202 -2.83 -14.05 -8.79
N PRO A 203 -3.62 -14.06 -7.70
CA PRO A 203 -4.39 -12.90 -7.29
C PRO A 203 -3.44 -11.76 -6.88
N LEU A 204 -3.90 -10.51 -6.99
CA LEU A 204 -3.09 -9.34 -6.64
C LEU A 204 -2.54 -9.42 -5.21
N ARG A 205 -3.33 -9.98 -4.28
CA ARG A 205 -2.94 -10.23 -2.89
C ARG A 205 -1.62 -11.01 -2.78
N THR A 206 -1.36 -11.97 -3.67
CA THR A 206 -0.14 -12.77 -3.63
C THR A 206 1.11 -11.94 -3.74
N LEU A 207 1.14 -10.90 -4.59
CA LEU A 207 2.33 -10.04 -4.69
C LEU A 207 2.54 -9.20 -3.41
N PHE A 208 1.49 -8.95 -2.64
CA PHE A 208 1.60 -8.25 -1.36
C PHE A 208 2.11 -9.15 -0.24
N GLU A 209 1.68 -10.42 -0.23
CA GLU A 209 2.12 -11.43 0.72
C GLU A 209 3.54 -11.91 0.42
N GLU A 210 3.86 -12.08 -0.86
CA GLU A 210 5.12 -12.63 -1.37
C GLU A 210 5.79 -11.63 -2.33
N PRO A 211 6.30 -10.50 -1.80
CA PRO A 211 6.72 -9.35 -2.60
C PRO A 211 8.13 -9.48 -3.17
N THR A 212 8.71 -10.68 -3.23
CA THR A 212 10.05 -10.92 -3.79
C THR A 212 9.98 -11.77 -5.04
N VAL A 213 10.98 -11.62 -5.91
CA VAL A 213 11.10 -12.43 -7.13
C VAL A 213 11.23 -13.91 -6.77
N GLU A 214 12.05 -14.27 -5.78
CA GLU A 214 12.25 -15.68 -5.38
C GLU A 214 10.96 -16.33 -4.88
N ASN A 215 10.16 -15.63 -4.07
CA ASN A 215 8.93 -16.20 -3.54
C ASN A 215 7.86 -16.31 -4.64
N LEU A 216 7.71 -15.30 -5.49
CA LEU A 216 6.76 -15.34 -6.59
C LEU A 216 7.12 -16.41 -7.63
N ALA A 217 8.40 -16.56 -7.95
CA ALA A 217 8.91 -17.61 -8.84
C ALA A 217 8.68 -19.01 -8.24
N ALA A 218 8.87 -19.18 -6.92
CA ALA A 218 8.59 -20.44 -6.24
C ALA A 218 7.10 -20.83 -6.33
N LEU A 219 6.17 -19.88 -6.19
CA LEU A 219 4.73 -20.14 -6.36
C LEU A 219 4.38 -20.54 -7.79
N ILE A 220 4.98 -19.88 -8.78
CA ILE A 220 4.83 -20.25 -10.19
C ILE A 220 5.31 -21.69 -10.40
N SER A 221 6.52 -22.01 -9.93
CA SER A 221 7.11 -23.34 -10.07
C SER A 221 6.27 -24.43 -9.38
N GLN A 222 5.75 -24.17 -8.18
CA GLN A 222 4.85 -25.09 -7.48
C GLN A 222 3.56 -25.34 -8.26
N SER A 223 2.98 -24.30 -8.87
CA SER A 223 1.81 -24.44 -9.73
C SER A 223 2.10 -25.18 -11.04
N GLN A 224 3.33 -25.17 -11.54
CA GLN A 224 3.74 -25.96 -12.71
C GLN A 224 4.00 -27.43 -12.36
N ASN A 225 4.51 -27.70 -11.15
CA ASN A 225 4.89 -29.04 -10.70
C ASN A 225 3.75 -29.80 -9.99
N GLY A 226 2.69 -29.10 -9.54
CA GLY A 226 1.51 -29.68 -8.92
C GLY A 226 0.48 -30.18 -9.94
N HIS A 227 0.13 -31.46 -9.89
CA HIS A 227 -1.04 -32.00 -10.58
C HIS A 227 -2.32 -31.29 -10.08
N PRO A 228 -3.34 -31.05 -10.93
CA PRO A 228 -4.45 -30.17 -10.61
C PRO A 228 -5.38 -30.81 -9.59
N ASN A 229 -5.40 -30.31 -8.35
CA ASN A 229 -6.56 -30.50 -7.49
C ASN A 229 -6.68 -29.39 -6.45
N GLY A 230 -7.85 -28.73 -6.42
CA GLY A 230 -8.22 -27.78 -5.39
C GLY A 230 -8.83 -26.47 -5.91
N GLN A 231 -10.02 -26.57 -6.52
CA GLN A 231 -10.91 -25.44 -6.87
C GLN A 231 -10.40 -24.45 -7.93
N ASN A 232 -10.13 -24.96 -9.13
CA ASN A 232 -10.26 -24.16 -10.33
C ASN A 232 -11.76 -24.06 -10.67
N HIS A 233 -12.41 -22.95 -10.32
CA HIS A 233 -13.54 -22.52 -11.13
C HIS A 233 -12.92 -21.78 -12.32
N PRO A 234 -12.85 -22.37 -13.52
CA PRO A 234 -12.34 -21.66 -14.67
C PRO A 234 -13.23 -20.43 -14.87
N ILE A 235 -12.62 -19.24 -14.97
CA ILE A 235 -13.33 -18.11 -15.57
C ILE A 235 -13.63 -18.56 -17.00
N PRO A 236 -14.91 -18.63 -17.40
CA PRO A 236 -15.25 -19.09 -18.73
C PRO A 236 -14.60 -18.16 -19.77
N THR A 237 -13.66 -18.69 -20.53
CA THR A 237 -13.18 -18.05 -21.76
C THR A 237 -14.39 -17.83 -22.68
N GLY A 238 -14.38 -16.73 -23.44
CA GLY A 238 -15.54 -16.08 -24.05
C GLY A 238 -16.60 -16.94 -24.76
N GLU A 239 -16.30 -18.17 -25.17
CA GLU A 239 -17.32 -19.13 -25.65
C GLU A 239 -18.31 -19.58 -24.56
N SER A 240 -17.90 -19.65 -23.29
CA SER A 240 -18.74 -20.17 -22.21
C SER A 240 -19.65 -19.11 -21.57
N VAL A 241 -19.33 -17.81 -21.67
CA VAL A 241 -20.24 -16.73 -21.24
C VAL A 241 -21.46 -16.64 -22.17
N ASP A 242 -21.26 -16.71 -23.48
CA ASP A 242 -22.36 -16.72 -24.45
C ASP A 242 -23.26 -17.96 -24.28
N GLN A 243 -22.66 -19.09 -23.90
CA GLN A 243 -23.40 -20.33 -23.65
C GLN A 243 -24.16 -20.28 -22.33
N LEU A 244 -23.59 -19.66 -21.29
CA LEU A 244 -24.27 -19.35 -20.02
C LEU A 244 -25.44 -18.38 -20.23
N LEU A 245 -25.26 -17.32 -21.02
CA LEU A 245 -26.33 -16.35 -21.34
C LEU A 245 -27.45 -16.99 -22.16
N ARG A 246 -27.13 -17.85 -23.13
CA ARG A 246 -28.15 -18.61 -23.88
C ARG A 246 -28.90 -19.62 -23.02
N ASN A 247 -28.25 -20.21 -22.03
CA ASN A 247 -28.90 -21.12 -21.10
C ASN A 247 -29.80 -20.36 -20.12
N LEU A 248 -29.41 -19.15 -19.71
CA LEU A 248 -30.25 -18.25 -18.90
C LEU A 248 -31.50 -17.78 -19.65
N ASP A 249 -31.39 -17.47 -20.95
CA ASP A 249 -32.53 -17.09 -21.81
C ASP A 249 -33.52 -18.24 -22.09
N GLN A 250 -33.19 -19.48 -21.74
CA GLN A 250 -34.04 -20.66 -21.93
C GLN A 250 -34.70 -21.17 -20.65
N LEU A 251 -34.43 -20.55 -19.50
CA LEU A 251 -35.08 -20.91 -18.25
C LEU A 251 -36.50 -20.35 -18.23
N SER A 252 -37.47 -21.18 -17.86
CA SER A 252 -38.82 -20.67 -17.54
C SER A 252 -38.80 -19.93 -16.20
N ASP A 253 -39.76 -19.03 -16.00
CA ASP A 253 -39.90 -18.27 -14.75
C ASP A 253 -39.95 -19.18 -13.51
N GLU A 254 -40.55 -20.38 -13.63
CA GLU A 254 -40.57 -21.41 -12.56
C GLU A 254 -39.18 -21.96 -12.21
N GLN A 255 -38.27 -22.08 -13.18
CA GLN A 255 -36.91 -22.57 -12.95
C GLN A 255 -36.02 -21.48 -12.33
N VAL A 256 -36.27 -20.20 -12.68
CA VAL A 256 -35.59 -19.05 -12.08
C VAL A 256 -35.97 -18.91 -10.61
N ASP A 257 -37.26 -19.07 -10.26
CA ASP A 257 -37.72 -19.00 -8.87
C ASP A 257 -37.16 -20.14 -8.01
N SER A 258 -37.01 -21.35 -8.56
CA SER A 258 -36.38 -22.47 -7.85
C SER A 258 -34.90 -22.23 -7.52
N LEU A 259 -34.15 -21.60 -8.43
CA LEU A 259 -32.73 -21.26 -8.24
C LEU A 259 -32.54 -20.15 -7.18
N LEU A 260 -33.45 -19.17 -7.15
CA LEU A 260 -33.43 -18.11 -6.14
C LEU A 260 -33.76 -18.65 -4.74
N LEU A 261 -34.67 -19.62 -4.64
CA LEU A 261 -35.01 -20.26 -3.36
C LEU A 261 -33.89 -21.16 -2.81
N GLU A 262 -33.15 -21.88 -3.66
CA GLU A 262 -31.98 -22.67 -3.22
C GLU A 262 -30.85 -21.77 -2.71
N THR A 263 -30.63 -20.62 -3.35
CA THR A 263 -29.57 -19.68 -2.95
C THR A 263 -29.89 -19.02 -1.59
N LEU A 264 -31.17 -18.72 -1.32
CA LEU A 264 -31.61 -18.15 -0.04
C LEU A 264 -31.58 -19.17 1.10
N ALA A 265 -31.76 -20.47 0.81
CA ALA A 265 -31.67 -21.52 1.81
C ALA A 265 -30.22 -21.80 2.26
N GLU A 266 -29.22 -21.50 1.42
CA GLU A 266 -27.80 -21.61 1.79
C GLU A 266 -27.31 -20.44 2.65
N GLU A 267 -27.93 -19.25 2.55
CA GLU A 267 -27.55 -18.06 3.35
C GLU A 267 -28.15 -18.04 4.76
N GLU A 268 -29.29 -18.69 5.03
CA GLU A 268 -29.86 -18.80 6.40
C GLU A 268 -29.29 -19.96 7.24
N GLY A 269 -28.36 -20.74 6.67
CA GLY A 269 -27.77 -21.92 7.30
C GLY A 269 -26.38 -21.73 7.95
N SER A 270 -25.81 -20.52 7.96
CA SER A 270 -24.46 -20.25 8.50
C SER A 270 -24.41 -19.21 9.61
#